data_AF-A0A8C2SQS2-F1
#
_entry.id   AF-A0A8C2SQS2-F1
#
_cell.length_a   1.000
_cell.length_b   1.000
_cell.length_c   1.000
_cell.angle_alpha   90.00
_cell.angle_beta   90.00
_cell.angle_gamma   90.00
#
_symmetry.space_group_name_H-M   'P 1'
#
loop_
_entity.id
_entity.type
_entity.pdbx_description
1 polymer ?
#
loop_
_entity_poly.entity_id
_entity_poly.type
_entity_poly.pdbx_seq_one_letter_code
_entity_poly.pdbx_strand_id
1 'polypeptide(L)'
;MAAEQSGAARSEAAVDQLVQAGRRAGRDAAEIRWWHAANSRHRARQAARSAVHMVEADVLLRGGTGGGGEPIMAHPPDTDSDITLREWLEEMVGTDKGIKLDFKSLDAIQPSLELLQLVKPCLERPVWLNADILPGPNGINAVVDAKGFLDAHPTDTTPIRFSHNRRYRAMVKEMAQICSALSQPVTFPVRAVLVRQSVSELRWLIDQSDRYSLTVWTGKQDVYSVDDLLFIRENFDKSRVYYDISEPQNSEFKKAIGIGC
;
A
#
# COMPACT_ATOMS: atom_id res chain seq x y z
N MET A 1 0.06 -3.23 -44.96
CA MET A 1 -0.04 -1.90 -44.32
C MET A 1 -1.33 -1.84 -43.50
N ALA A 2 -1.26 -1.11 -42.38
CA ALA A 2 -2.27 -0.88 -41.35
C ALA A 2 -2.45 -2.06 -40.36
N ALA A 3 -2.22 -1.91 -39.05
CA ALA A 3 -1.69 -0.79 -38.28
C ALA A 3 -1.05 -1.35 -37.02
N GLU A 4 0.17 -0.90 -36.71
CA GLU A 4 0.76 -1.05 -35.37
C GLU A 4 -0.18 -0.37 -34.37
N GLN A 5 -0.76 -1.16 -33.46
CA GLN A 5 -1.35 -0.60 -32.26
C GLN A 5 -0.20 -0.07 -31.41
N SER A 6 -0.01 1.25 -31.46
CA SER A 6 0.81 1.99 -30.52
C SER A 6 0.52 1.50 -29.10
N GLY A 7 1.54 0.96 -28.44
CA GLY A 7 1.47 0.51 -27.05
C GLY A 7 1.16 1.68 -26.12
N ALA A 8 -0.13 1.90 -25.86
CA ALA A 8 -0.57 2.70 -24.73
C ALA A 8 -0.16 1.94 -23.48
N ALA A 9 0.78 2.49 -22.71
CA ALA A 9 1.11 2.02 -21.38
C ALA A 9 -0.19 1.91 -20.58
N ARG A 10 -0.61 0.68 -20.26
CA ARG A 10 -1.83 0.41 -19.51
C ARG A 10 -1.62 0.95 -18.10
N SER A 11 -2.51 1.85 -17.74
CA SER A 11 -2.38 2.79 -16.64
C SER A 11 -2.66 2.15 -15.27
N GLU A 12 -2.06 2.70 -14.22
CA GLU A 12 -2.20 2.16 -12.87
C GLU A 12 -3.60 2.48 -12.30
N ALA A 13 -4.27 1.44 -11.79
CA ALA A 13 -5.67 1.47 -11.42
C ALA A 13 -6.01 2.46 -10.30
N ALA A 14 -5.17 2.59 -9.26
CA ALA A 14 -5.41 3.52 -8.16
C ALA A 14 -5.22 4.99 -8.57
N VAL A 15 -4.18 5.30 -9.35
CA VAL A 15 -3.93 6.64 -9.91
C VAL A 15 -5.08 7.02 -10.83
N ASP A 16 -5.50 6.11 -11.69
CA ASP A 16 -6.62 6.35 -12.60
C ASP A 16 -7.94 6.55 -11.86
N GLN A 17 -8.24 5.74 -10.84
CA GLN A 17 -9.43 5.93 -10.02
C GLN A 17 -9.43 7.32 -9.35
N LEU A 18 -8.29 7.76 -8.83
CA LEU A 18 -8.16 9.11 -8.24
C LEU A 18 -8.30 10.22 -9.29
N VAL A 19 -7.80 10.02 -10.51
CA VAL A 19 -7.96 10.98 -11.62
C VAL A 19 -9.42 11.02 -12.10
N GLN A 20 -10.06 9.87 -12.29
CA GLN A 20 -11.47 9.75 -12.70
C GLN A 20 -12.42 10.35 -11.66
N ALA A 21 -12.10 10.21 -10.38
CA ALA A 21 -12.81 10.86 -9.28
C ALA A 21 -12.55 12.38 -9.18
N GLY A 22 -11.78 12.97 -10.11
CA GLY A 22 -11.46 14.40 -10.12
C GLY A 22 -10.58 14.85 -8.94
N ARG A 23 -9.98 13.92 -8.19
CA ARG A 23 -9.17 14.22 -7.00
C ARG A 23 -7.78 14.74 -7.37
N ARG A 24 -7.33 14.48 -8.60
CA ARG A 24 -6.02 14.91 -9.10
C ARG A 24 -6.05 15.20 -10.61
N ALA A 25 -5.12 16.03 -11.04
CA ALA A 25 -4.99 16.45 -12.45
C ALA A 25 -4.02 15.57 -13.26
N GLY A 26 -3.10 14.85 -12.60
CA GLY A 26 -2.01 14.13 -13.26
C GLY A 26 -1.95 12.64 -12.95
N ARG A 27 -1.13 11.92 -13.71
CA ARG A 27 -0.84 10.49 -13.49
C ARG A 27 0.41 10.22 -12.68
N ASP A 28 0.98 11.24 -12.05
CA ASP A 28 2.15 11.08 -11.18
C ASP A 28 1.74 10.53 -9.81
N ALA A 29 2.19 9.32 -9.47
CA ALA A 29 1.85 8.70 -8.19
C ALA A 29 2.54 9.39 -6.99
N ALA A 30 3.57 10.21 -7.21
CA ALA A 30 4.20 11.01 -6.15
C ALA A 30 3.31 12.13 -5.60
N GLU A 31 2.30 12.57 -6.36
CA GLU A 31 1.34 13.57 -5.87
C GLU A 31 0.32 12.98 -4.88
N ILE A 32 0.20 11.65 -4.79
CA ILE A 32 -0.66 11.01 -3.80
C ILE A 32 -0.15 11.38 -2.39
N ARG A 33 -1.10 11.71 -1.52
CA ARG A 33 -0.86 12.20 -0.17
C ARG A 33 -1.47 11.18 0.77
N TRP A 34 -0.71 10.79 1.78
CA TRP A 34 -1.03 9.70 2.68
C TRP A 34 -1.25 10.25 4.08
N TRP A 35 -2.25 9.69 4.77
CA TRP A 35 -2.33 9.78 6.22
C TRP A 35 -1.97 8.42 6.79
N HIS A 36 -0.93 8.36 7.63
CA HIS A 36 -0.42 7.11 8.18
C HIS A 36 -1.01 6.82 9.57
N ALA A 37 -1.18 5.53 9.86
CA ALA A 37 -1.59 4.99 11.15
C ALA A 37 -2.82 5.70 11.72
N ALA A 38 -3.94 5.73 10.99
CA ALA A 38 -5.22 6.26 11.47
C ALA A 38 -5.88 5.35 12.52
N ASN A 39 -5.11 4.90 13.50
CA ASN A 39 -5.40 3.78 14.40
C ASN A 39 -6.21 4.15 15.64
N SER A 40 -6.94 5.26 15.61
CA SER A 40 -7.81 5.69 16.71
C SER A 40 -8.95 6.51 16.17
N ARG A 41 -10.04 6.62 16.94
CA ARG A 41 -11.20 7.43 16.56
C ARG A 41 -10.84 8.88 16.29
N HIS A 42 -9.94 9.43 17.11
CA HIS A 42 -9.46 10.79 16.92
C HIS A 42 -8.70 10.93 15.59
N ARG A 43 -7.75 10.03 15.31
CA ARG A 43 -6.93 10.09 14.09
C ARG A 43 -7.74 9.80 12.83
N ALA A 44 -8.69 8.86 12.87
CA ALA A 44 -9.59 8.58 11.76
C ALA A 44 -10.39 9.81 11.35
N ARG A 45 -10.98 10.53 12.32
CA ARG A 45 -11.72 11.79 12.07
C ARG A 45 -10.83 12.90 11.50
N GLN A 46 -9.59 13.00 11.97
CA GLN A 46 -8.64 13.96 11.42
C GLN A 46 -8.28 13.60 9.96
N ALA A 47 -8.02 12.33 9.69
CA ALA A 47 -7.72 11.84 8.36
C ALA A 47 -8.87 12.10 7.38
N ALA A 48 -10.11 11.80 7.79
CA ALA A 48 -11.33 12.03 7.02
C ALA A 48 -11.47 13.49 6.55
N ARG A 49 -11.12 14.44 7.41
CA ARG A 49 -11.24 15.89 7.16
C ARG A 49 -10.01 16.51 6.48
N SER A 50 -8.93 15.74 6.33
CA SER A 50 -7.68 16.25 5.78
C SER A 50 -7.71 16.32 4.25
N ALA A 51 -6.72 17.02 3.68
CA ALA A 51 -6.53 17.13 2.24
C ALA A 51 -5.84 15.91 1.61
N VAL A 52 -5.63 14.82 2.37
CA VAL A 52 -4.97 13.62 1.83
C VAL A 52 -5.86 12.90 0.82
N HIS A 53 -5.22 12.02 0.03
CA HIS A 53 -5.88 11.18 -0.96
C HIS A 53 -6.15 9.79 -0.42
N MET A 54 -5.18 9.22 0.31
CA MET A 54 -5.22 7.88 0.87
C MET A 54 -5.08 7.93 2.39
N VAL A 55 -5.86 7.13 3.10
CA VAL A 55 -5.76 6.93 4.55
C VAL A 55 -5.37 5.50 4.83
N GLU A 56 -4.27 5.33 5.55
CA GLU A 56 -3.75 4.03 5.98
C GLU A 56 -4.05 3.80 7.47
N ALA A 57 -4.42 2.56 7.79
CA ALA A 57 -4.59 2.11 9.16
C ALA A 57 -4.21 0.64 9.33
N ASP A 58 -3.66 0.33 10.50
CA ASP A 58 -3.20 -1.00 10.86
C ASP A 58 -4.35 -1.83 11.44
N VAL A 59 -4.47 -3.10 11.05
CA VAL A 59 -5.59 -3.97 11.45
C VAL A 59 -5.08 -5.17 12.26
N LEU A 60 -5.65 -5.33 13.46
CA LEU A 60 -5.46 -6.48 14.35
C LEU A 60 -6.81 -7.10 14.72
N LEU A 61 -6.81 -8.36 15.18
CA LEU A 61 -7.99 -8.99 15.74
C LEU A 61 -7.96 -8.91 17.28
N ARG A 62 -8.86 -8.11 17.87
CA ARG A 62 -9.08 -8.07 19.32
C ARG A 62 -9.58 -9.44 19.79
N GLY A 63 -9.04 -9.93 20.90
CA GLY A 63 -9.47 -11.20 21.52
C GLY A 63 -8.76 -12.46 20.99
N GLY A 64 -7.86 -12.34 20.00
CA GLY A 64 -7.02 -13.44 19.53
C GLY A 64 -7.77 -14.53 18.72
N THR A 65 -7.13 -15.70 18.58
CA THR A 65 -7.66 -16.84 17.82
C THR A 65 -8.84 -17.50 18.54
N GLY A 66 -9.90 -17.87 17.82
CA GLY A 66 -11.05 -18.58 18.42
C GLY A 66 -12.45 -18.23 17.87
N GLY A 67 -12.55 -17.44 16.80
CA GLY A 67 -13.81 -17.24 16.05
C GLY A 67 -14.77 -16.19 16.62
N GLY A 68 -14.43 -15.53 17.74
CA GLY A 68 -15.23 -14.44 18.33
C GLY A 68 -14.51 -13.09 18.41
N GLY A 69 -13.35 -12.97 17.75
CA GLY A 69 -12.56 -11.74 17.77
C GLY A 69 -13.14 -10.64 16.87
N GLU A 70 -12.75 -9.39 17.15
CA GLU A 70 -13.24 -8.21 16.42
C GLU A 70 -12.07 -7.46 15.77
N PRO A 71 -12.12 -7.17 14.46
CA PRO A 71 -11.08 -6.37 13.83
C PRO A 71 -11.08 -4.94 14.37
N ILE A 72 -9.91 -4.49 14.79
CA ILE A 72 -9.67 -3.18 15.39
C ILE A 72 -8.50 -2.48 14.72
N MET A 73 -8.47 -1.15 14.84
CA MET A 73 -7.41 -0.35 14.25
C MET A 73 -6.24 -0.22 15.23
N ALA A 74 -5.25 -1.11 15.15
CA ALA A 74 -4.12 -1.16 16.07
C ALA A 74 -2.84 -1.66 15.41
N HIS A 75 -1.69 -1.17 15.91
CA HIS A 75 -0.35 -1.62 15.52
C HIS A 75 0.41 -2.07 16.77
N PRO A 76 1.09 -3.23 16.77
CA PRO A 76 1.93 -3.65 17.88
C PRO A 76 2.94 -2.58 18.34
N PRO A 77 3.18 -2.38 19.64
CA PRO A 77 2.81 -3.27 20.74
C PRO A 77 1.37 -3.11 21.23
N ASP A 78 0.59 -2.17 20.68
CA ASP A 78 -0.81 -2.01 21.05
C ASP A 78 -1.61 -3.21 20.56
N THR A 79 -2.31 -3.87 21.48
CA THR A 79 -3.18 -5.02 21.20
C THR A 79 -4.66 -4.65 21.25
N ASP A 80 -4.97 -3.37 21.45
CA ASP A 80 -6.33 -2.84 21.52
C ASP A 80 -6.42 -1.41 20.95
N SER A 81 -7.64 -0.94 20.67
CA SER A 81 -7.93 0.39 20.12
C SER A 81 -9.31 0.91 20.54
N ASP A 82 -9.49 2.24 20.54
CA ASP A 82 -10.78 2.91 20.81
C ASP A 82 -11.74 2.91 19.60
N ILE A 83 -11.31 2.32 18.48
CA ILE A 83 -12.10 2.21 17.26
C ILE A 83 -11.96 0.81 16.62
N THR A 84 -13.11 0.25 16.26
CA THR A 84 -13.21 -1.00 15.49
C THR A 84 -13.02 -0.73 13.98
N LEU A 85 -12.70 -1.76 13.19
CA LEU A 85 -12.69 -1.62 11.73
C LEU A 85 -14.04 -1.20 11.18
N ARG A 86 -15.15 -1.69 11.76
CA ARG A 86 -16.50 -1.31 11.34
C ARG A 86 -16.71 0.20 11.46
N GLU A 87 -16.45 0.75 12.65
CA GLU A 87 -16.60 2.19 12.90
C GLU A 87 -15.64 3.03 12.04
N TRP A 88 -14.43 2.52 11.81
CA TRP A 88 -13.46 3.19 10.96
C TRP A 88 -13.90 3.22 9.50
N LEU A 89 -14.45 2.11 8.97
CA LEU A 89 -15.03 2.06 7.64
C LEU A 89 -16.22 3.01 7.53
N GLU A 90 -17.11 3.07 8.52
CA GLU A 90 -18.23 4.02 8.53
C GLU A 90 -17.75 5.47 8.43
N GLU A 91 -16.69 5.84 9.17
CA GLU A 91 -16.07 7.17 9.07
C GLU A 91 -15.47 7.41 7.67
N MET A 92 -14.80 6.43 7.07
CA MET A 92 -14.18 6.59 5.74
C MET A 92 -15.19 6.55 4.59
N VAL A 93 -16.31 5.83 4.73
CA VAL A 93 -17.30 5.65 3.67
C VAL A 93 -17.99 6.97 3.31
N GLY A 94 -18.17 7.85 4.30
CA GLY A 94 -18.67 9.21 4.09
C GLY A 94 -17.68 10.19 3.47
N THR A 95 -16.51 9.72 3.04
CA THR A 95 -15.43 10.56 2.51
C THR A 95 -15.08 10.21 1.07
N ASP A 96 -14.26 11.06 0.47
CA ASP A 96 -13.67 10.84 -0.85
C ASP A 96 -12.32 10.08 -0.80
N LYS A 97 -11.90 9.60 0.38
CA LYS A 97 -10.56 9.01 0.58
C LYS A 97 -10.49 7.58 0.08
N GLY A 98 -9.39 7.26 -0.61
CA GLY A 98 -8.97 5.87 -0.74
C GLY A 98 -8.45 5.36 0.61
N ILE A 99 -8.53 4.05 0.83
CA ILE A 99 -8.13 3.42 2.09
C ILE A 99 -7.02 2.41 1.86
N LYS A 100 -6.16 2.20 2.84
CA LYS A 100 -5.15 1.13 2.88
C LYS A 100 -5.22 0.45 4.24
N LEU A 101 -5.56 -0.83 4.25
CA LEU A 101 -5.65 -1.65 5.46
C LEU A 101 -4.39 -2.49 5.59
N ASP A 102 -3.59 -2.21 6.61
CA ASP A 102 -2.33 -2.90 6.90
C ASP A 102 -2.49 -3.98 7.97
N PHE A 103 -2.71 -5.21 7.54
CA PHE A 103 -2.96 -6.35 8.40
C PHE A 103 -1.71 -6.78 9.16
N LYS A 104 -1.82 -6.80 10.49
CA LYS A 104 -0.80 -7.26 11.43
C LYS A 104 -1.06 -8.66 11.98
N SER A 105 -2.15 -9.30 11.56
CA SER A 105 -2.50 -10.67 11.93
C SER A 105 -3.34 -11.33 10.84
N LEU A 106 -3.03 -12.59 10.51
CA LEU A 106 -3.80 -13.39 9.55
C LEU A 106 -5.28 -13.53 9.96
N ASP A 107 -5.53 -13.70 11.26
CA ASP A 107 -6.88 -13.92 11.80
C ASP A 107 -7.82 -12.71 11.60
N ALA A 108 -7.27 -11.51 11.40
CA ALA A 108 -8.06 -10.32 11.16
C ALA A 108 -8.57 -10.23 9.71
N ILE A 109 -7.99 -10.96 8.76
CA ILE A 109 -8.26 -10.77 7.33
C ILE A 109 -9.69 -11.14 6.99
N GLN A 110 -10.10 -12.38 7.30
CA GLN A 110 -11.42 -12.86 6.92
C GLN A 110 -12.57 -12.01 7.51
N PRO A 111 -12.59 -11.70 8.83
CA PRO A 111 -13.63 -10.84 9.38
C PRO A 111 -13.58 -9.41 8.83
N SER A 112 -12.39 -8.92 8.46
CA SER A 112 -12.26 -7.60 7.83
C SER A 112 -12.82 -7.57 6.41
N LEU A 113 -12.57 -8.62 5.62
CA LEU A 113 -13.11 -8.75 4.26
C LEU A 113 -14.63 -8.83 4.26
N GLU A 114 -15.23 -9.50 5.24
CA GLU A 114 -16.68 -9.52 5.42
C GLU A 114 -17.22 -8.10 5.67
N LEU A 115 -16.57 -7.31 6.52
CA LEU A 115 -16.95 -5.90 6.74
C LEU A 115 -16.76 -5.05 5.49
N LEU A 116 -15.64 -5.20 4.78
CA LEU A 116 -15.37 -4.50 3.52
C LEU A 116 -16.42 -4.80 2.46
N GLN A 117 -16.88 -6.04 2.34
CA GLN A 117 -17.91 -6.41 1.37
C GLN A 117 -19.23 -5.67 1.60
N LEU A 118 -19.59 -5.41 2.86
CA LEU A 118 -20.81 -4.67 3.22
C LEU A 118 -20.74 -3.20 2.75
N VAL A 119 -19.56 -2.60 2.74
CA VAL A 119 -19.36 -1.19 2.37
C VAL A 119 -18.79 -0.99 0.97
N LYS A 120 -18.38 -2.06 0.27
CA LYS A 120 -17.80 -2.04 -1.09
C LYS A 120 -18.65 -1.25 -2.10
N PRO A 121 -19.99 -1.37 -2.15
CA PRO A 121 -20.82 -0.58 -3.07
C PRO A 121 -20.71 0.93 -2.83
N CYS A 122 -20.34 1.32 -1.62
CA CYS A 122 -20.16 2.71 -1.23
C CYS A 122 -18.70 3.16 -1.35
N LEU A 123 -17.77 2.32 -1.81
CA LEU A 123 -16.32 2.56 -1.95
C LEU A 123 -15.90 2.70 -3.42
N GLU A 124 -16.27 3.79 -4.09
CA GLU A 124 -15.90 4.10 -5.49
C GLU A 124 -14.45 4.62 -5.65
N ARG A 125 -13.53 4.13 -4.82
CA ARG A 125 -12.17 4.67 -4.66
C ARG A 125 -11.19 3.55 -4.30
N PRO A 126 -9.86 3.80 -4.37
CA PRO A 126 -8.89 2.74 -4.13
C PRO A 126 -8.99 2.15 -2.72
N VAL A 127 -8.98 0.81 -2.61
CA VAL A 127 -9.03 0.08 -1.32
C VAL A 127 -7.84 -0.86 -1.21
N TRP A 128 -6.71 -0.47 -0.64
CA TRP A 128 -5.50 -1.29 -0.61
C TRP A 128 -5.51 -2.28 0.55
N LEU A 129 -5.12 -3.53 0.29
CA LEU A 129 -4.95 -4.56 1.31
C LEU A 129 -3.47 -4.92 1.42
N ASN A 130 -2.93 -4.82 2.61
CA ASN A 130 -1.50 -4.79 2.85
C ASN A 130 -1.14 -5.73 3.99
N ALA A 131 -0.02 -6.44 3.89
CA ALA A 131 0.50 -7.26 4.99
C ALA A 131 1.99 -7.53 4.82
N ASP A 132 2.67 -7.86 5.93
CA ASP A 132 4.04 -8.36 5.92
C ASP A 132 4.04 -9.90 5.78
N ILE A 133 3.96 -10.39 4.54
CA ILE A 133 3.86 -11.83 4.23
C ILE A 133 5.19 -12.55 4.01
N LEU A 134 6.30 -11.81 4.08
CA LEU A 134 7.67 -12.35 4.09
C LEU A 134 8.41 -11.82 5.33
N PRO A 135 9.39 -12.58 5.87
CA PRO A 135 10.15 -12.15 7.03
C PRO A 135 10.88 -10.81 6.82
N GLY A 136 10.68 -9.89 7.77
CA GLY A 136 11.33 -8.58 7.83
C GLY A 136 12.76 -8.61 8.40
N PRO A 137 13.46 -7.45 8.53
CA PRO A 137 14.93 -7.47 8.65
C PRO A 137 15.49 -8.06 9.92
N ASN A 138 14.62 -8.10 10.93
CA ASN A 138 14.87 -8.60 12.27
C ASN A 138 13.84 -9.69 12.65
N GLY A 139 13.04 -10.17 11.71
CA GLY A 139 12.00 -11.17 11.93
C GLY A 139 12.45 -12.55 11.46
N ILE A 140 12.27 -13.56 12.31
CA ILE A 140 12.50 -14.97 11.92
C ILE A 140 11.30 -15.49 11.11
N ASN A 141 10.11 -14.93 11.33
CA ASN A 141 8.85 -15.34 10.71
C ASN A 141 8.18 -14.17 10.01
N ALA A 142 7.38 -14.46 8.97
CA ALA A 142 6.41 -13.52 8.44
C ALA A 142 5.35 -13.20 9.50
N VAL A 143 4.83 -11.97 9.49
CA VAL A 143 3.75 -11.56 10.40
C VAL A 143 2.43 -12.21 9.99
N VAL A 144 2.27 -12.45 8.68
CA VAL A 144 1.09 -13.08 8.09
C VAL A 144 1.54 -14.20 7.14
N ASP A 145 0.87 -15.35 7.17
CA ASP A 145 1.14 -16.43 6.21
C ASP A 145 0.82 -15.98 4.78
N ALA A 146 1.78 -16.12 3.86
CA ALA A 146 1.62 -15.65 2.49
C ALA A 146 0.47 -16.36 1.78
N LYS A 147 0.38 -17.68 1.90
CA LYS A 147 -0.66 -18.45 1.22
C LYS A 147 -2.04 -18.12 1.78
N GLY A 148 -2.19 -18.08 3.10
CA GLY A 148 -3.43 -17.72 3.78
C GLY A 148 -3.88 -16.28 3.47
N PHE A 149 -2.95 -15.33 3.38
CA PHE A 149 -3.25 -13.99 2.91
C PHE A 149 -3.81 -14.05 1.49
N LEU A 150 -3.06 -14.60 0.53
CA LEU A 150 -3.48 -14.63 -0.88
C LEU A 150 -4.79 -15.38 -1.12
N ASP A 151 -5.00 -16.53 -0.48
CA ASP A 151 -6.20 -17.34 -0.63
C ASP A 151 -7.46 -16.63 -0.11
N ALA A 152 -7.31 -15.79 0.93
CA ALA A 152 -8.41 -15.02 1.48
C ALA A 152 -8.80 -13.82 0.60
N HIS A 153 -7.92 -13.36 -0.29
CA HIS A 153 -8.15 -12.13 -1.06
C HIS A 153 -9.12 -12.35 -2.23
N PRO A 154 -10.24 -11.61 -2.30
CA PRO A 154 -11.11 -11.65 -3.46
C PRO A 154 -10.42 -11.06 -4.69
N THR A 155 -10.68 -11.64 -5.85
CA THR A 155 -10.07 -11.38 -7.17
C THR A 155 -10.14 -9.92 -7.67
N ASP A 156 -10.89 -9.04 -7.00
CA ASP A 156 -11.25 -7.69 -7.47
C ASP A 156 -10.65 -6.54 -6.64
N THR A 157 -9.73 -6.81 -5.71
CA THR A 157 -9.13 -5.77 -4.86
C THR A 157 -7.61 -5.89 -4.77
N THR A 158 -6.93 -4.96 -5.48
CA THR A 158 -5.88 -4.03 -4.98
C THR A 158 -4.54 -4.61 -4.44
N PRO A 159 -3.48 -3.77 -4.33
CA PRO A 159 -2.11 -4.25 -4.38
C PRO A 159 -1.52 -4.79 -3.07
N ILE A 160 -0.82 -5.92 -3.20
CA ILE A 160 -0.20 -6.71 -2.11
C ILE A 160 1.22 -6.27 -1.79
N ARG A 161 1.55 -6.20 -0.49
CA ARG A 161 2.78 -5.65 0.07
C ARG A 161 3.71 -6.73 0.70
N PHE A 162 5.03 -6.48 0.81
CA PHE A 162 6.07 -7.43 1.27
C PHE A 162 7.26 -6.76 2.02
N SER A 163 7.77 -7.29 3.14
CA SER A 163 8.94 -6.70 3.84
C SER A 163 10.15 -7.66 3.96
N HIS A 164 11.33 -7.11 4.29
CA HIS A 164 12.69 -7.46 3.81
C HIS A 164 13.59 -8.33 4.73
N ASN A 165 14.53 -9.17 4.25
CA ASN A 165 16.02 -9.09 4.45
C ASN A 165 16.81 -10.32 3.92
N ARG A 166 18.04 -10.01 3.47
CA ARG A 166 19.18 -10.77 2.93
C ARG A 166 19.00 -11.45 1.56
N ARG A 167 19.85 -10.98 0.62
CA ARG A 167 19.90 -11.25 -0.84
C ARG A 167 18.64 -10.83 -1.60
N TYR A 168 18.55 -9.51 -1.86
CA TYR A 168 17.47 -8.83 -2.60
C TYR A 168 17.01 -9.58 -3.87
N ARG A 169 17.93 -10.19 -4.62
CA ARG A 169 17.61 -10.99 -5.81
C ARG A 169 16.73 -12.21 -5.56
N ALA A 170 16.95 -12.95 -4.47
CA ALA A 170 16.21 -14.18 -4.21
C ALA A 170 14.76 -13.86 -3.82
N MET A 171 14.60 -12.90 -2.92
CA MET A 171 13.30 -12.41 -2.46
C MET A 171 12.48 -11.77 -3.58
N VAL A 172 13.09 -10.92 -4.42
CA VAL A 172 12.38 -10.32 -5.57
C VAL A 172 11.82 -11.39 -6.52
N LYS A 173 12.56 -12.49 -6.72
CA LYS A 173 12.08 -13.61 -7.53
C LYS A 173 10.96 -14.39 -6.83
N GLU A 174 11.08 -14.63 -5.54
CA GLU A 174 10.04 -15.28 -4.73
C GLU A 174 8.74 -14.47 -4.73
N MET A 175 8.83 -13.15 -4.53
CA MET A 175 7.69 -12.24 -4.61
C MET A 175 7.05 -12.24 -6.01
N ALA A 176 7.86 -12.22 -7.08
CA ALA A 176 7.36 -12.32 -8.44
C ALA A 176 6.62 -13.65 -8.69
N GLN A 177 7.14 -14.76 -8.15
CA GLN A 177 6.51 -16.08 -8.25
C GLN A 177 5.18 -16.13 -7.49
N ILE A 178 5.17 -15.68 -6.24
CA ILE A 178 3.98 -15.61 -5.39
C ILE A 178 2.89 -14.76 -6.06
N CYS A 179 3.25 -13.60 -6.61
CA CYS A 179 2.30 -12.69 -7.25
C CYS A 179 1.89 -13.09 -8.68
N SER A 180 2.61 -14.01 -9.32
CA SER A 180 2.36 -14.39 -10.72
C SER A 180 0.96 -14.99 -10.92
N ALA A 181 0.42 -15.64 -9.89
CA ALA A 181 -0.91 -16.25 -9.90
C ALA A 181 -2.06 -15.24 -9.69
N LEU A 182 -1.75 -14.02 -9.28
CA LEU A 182 -2.74 -12.98 -9.00
C LEU A 182 -3.24 -12.35 -10.28
N SER A 183 -4.47 -11.82 -10.30
CA SER A 183 -5.03 -11.07 -11.44
C SER A 183 -5.15 -9.58 -11.19
N GLN A 184 -5.18 -9.16 -9.92
CA GLN A 184 -5.29 -7.78 -9.46
C GLN A 184 -3.96 -7.01 -9.60
N PRO A 185 -3.98 -5.65 -9.63
CA PRO A 185 -2.77 -4.85 -9.49
C PRO A 185 -1.98 -5.20 -8.22
N VAL A 186 -0.65 -5.11 -8.25
CA VAL A 186 0.25 -5.41 -7.11
C VAL A 186 1.29 -4.31 -6.95
N THR A 187 1.54 -3.86 -5.72
CA THR A 187 2.50 -2.81 -5.40
C THR A 187 3.52 -3.33 -4.41
N PHE A 188 4.74 -3.53 -4.88
CA PHE A 188 5.80 -4.05 -4.05
C PHE A 188 6.39 -2.92 -3.22
N PRO A 189 6.38 -3.00 -1.89
CA PRO A 189 6.93 -1.93 -1.11
C PRO A 189 8.44 -2.06 -1.11
N VAL A 190 9.10 -0.92 -1.01
CA VAL A 190 10.55 -0.91 -0.89
C VAL A 190 10.91 0.10 0.17
N ARG A 191 11.73 -0.29 1.14
CA ARG A 191 12.25 0.68 2.09
C ARG A 191 13.12 1.69 1.36
N ALA A 192 12.89 2.98 1.59
CA ALA A 192 13.61 4.07 0.94
C ALA A 192 15.14 3.91 1.03
N VAL A 193 15.66 3.41 2.16
CA VAL A 193 17.10 3.19 2.38
C VAL A 193 17.72 2.15 1.45
N LEU A 194 16.91 1.31 0.79
CA LEU A 194 17.39 0.21 -0.05
C LEU A 194 17.18 0.48 -1.54
N VAL A 195 16.39 1.49 -1.90
CA VAL A 195 15.91 1.64 -3.28
C VAL A 195 17.06 1.80 -4.27
N ARG A 196 18.06 2.63 -3.95
CA ARG A 196 19.17 2.96 -4.85
C ARG A 196 20.03 1.75 -5.21
N GLN A 197 20.37 0.94 -4.22
CA GLN A 197 21.19 -0.26 -4.42
C GLN A 197 20.42 -1.42 -5.08
N SER A 198 19.09 -1.31 -5.17
CA SER A 198 18.18 -2.37 -5.58
C SER A 198 17.54 -2.13 -6.96
N VAL A 199 17.92 -1.08 -7.67
CA VAL A 199 17.24 -0.66 -8.91
C VAL A 199 17.23 -1.72 -9.99
N SER A 200 18.31 -2.47 -10.18
CA SER A 200 18.37 -3.53 -11.20
C SER A 200 17.31 -4.62 -10.97
N GLU A 201 17.17 -5.06 -9.73
CA GLU A 201 16.23 -6.09 -9.33
C GLU A 201 14.79 -5.58 -9.35
N LEU A 202 14.58 -4.33 -8.94
CA LEU A 202 13.28 -3.67 -9.00
C LEU A 202 12.78 -3.49 -10.43
N ARG A 203 13.66 -3.11 -11.36
CA ARG A 203 13.33 -3.08 -12.78
C ARG A 203 12.90 -4.44 -13.28
N TRP A 204 13.72 -5.45 -13.02
CA TRP A 204 13.39 -6.82 -13.40
C TRP A 204 12.02 -7.25 -12.85
N LEU A 205 11.71 -6.91 -11.58
CA LEU A 205 10.42 -7.20 -10.97
C LEU A 205 9.26 -6.53 -11.70
N ILE A 206 9.36 -5.22 -11.94
CA ILE A 206 8.32 -4.41 -12.56
C ILE A 206 8.08 -4.79 -14.04
N ASP A 207 9.11 -5.33 -14.70
CA ASP A 207 9.02 -5.85 -16.06
C ASP A 207 8.31 -7.21 -16.16
N GLN A 208 8.06 -7.90 -15.03
CA GLN A 208 7.35 -9.19 -15.06
C GLN A 208 5.85 -9.06 -15.37
N SER A 209 5.24 -7.91 -15.09
CA SER A 209 3.82 -7.66 -15.37
C SER A 209 3.52 -6.16 -15.39
N ASP A 210 2.62 -5.73 -16.29
CA ASP A 210 2.05 -4.38 -16.31
C ASP A 210 1.23 -4.05 -15.06
N ARG A 211 0.73 -5.08 -14.35
CA ARG A 211 0.00 -4.96 -13.08
C ARG A 211 0.89 -4.54 -11.89
N TYR A 212 2.21 -4.59 -12.06
CA TYR A 212 3.15 -4.40 -10.97
C TYR A 212 3.53 -2.93 -10.79
N SER A 213 3.64 -2.46 -9.56
CA SER A 213 4.08 -1.12 -9.20
C SER A 213 4.98 -1.17 -7.96
N LEU A 214 5.57 -0.05 -7.58
CA LEU A 214 6.38 0.08 -6.37
C LEU A 214 5.72 1.05 -5.39
N THR A 215 5.79 0.76 -4.09
CA THR A 215 5.53 1.76 -3.05
C THR A 215 6.76 1.97 -2.19
N VAL A 216 7.45 3.10 -2.37
CA VAL A 216 8.56 3.48 -1.51
C VAL A 216 8.03 3.90 -0.15
N TRP A 217 8.55 3.31 0.93
CA TRP A 217 8.12 3.62 2.30
C TRP A 217 9.30 3.74 3.27
N THR A 218 9.05 4.29 4.45
CA THR A 218 10.11 4.60 5.43
C THR A 218 9.75 4.17 6.84
N GLY A 219 10.70 3.57 7.54
CA GLY A 219 10.64 3.38 8.99
C GLY A 219 11.10 4.62 9.76
N LYS A 220 10.72 4.72 11.05
CA LYS A 220 11.04 5.86 11.93
C LYS A 220 12.54 6.15 12.09
N GLN A 221 13.40 5.15 11.89
CA GLN A 221 14.86 5.25 12.05
C GLN A 221 15.61 5.21 10.71
N ASP A 222 14.88 5.22 9.59
CA ASP A 222 15.49 5.13 8.28
C ASP A 222 16.20 6.45 7.95
N VAL A 223 17.44 6.35 7.49
CA VAL A 223 18.24 7.48 7.01
C VAL A 223 18.45 7.30 5.50
N TYR A 224 17.90 8.21 4.71
CA TYR A 224 17.95 8.22 3.25
C TYR A 224 17.91 9.66 2.75
N SER A 225 18.37 9.88 1.52
CA SER A 225 18.40 11.21 0.91
C SER A 225 17.22 11.44 -0.04
N VAL A 226 16.87 12.71 -0.29
CA VAL A 226 15.95 13.09 -1.37
C VAL A 226 16.51 12.62 -2.72
N ASP A 227 17.83 12.64 -2.90
CA ASP A 227 18.49 12.15 -4.12
C ASP A 227 18.22 10.67 -4.38
N ASP A 228 18.08 9.83 -3.35
CA ASP A 228 17.72 8.42 -3.54
C ASP A 228 16.29 8.25 -4.05
N LEU A 229 15.37 9.14 -3.64
CA LEU A 229 14.00 9.17 -4.13
C LEU A 229 13.94 9.68 -5.58
N LEU A 230 14.69 10.74 -5.88
CA LEU A 230 14.83 11.28 -7.24
C LEU A 230 15.44 10.23 -8.18
N PHE A 231 16.45 9.49 -7.72
CA PHE A 231 17.05 8.42 -8.48
C PHE A 231 16.01 7.36 -8.87
N ILE A 232 15.18 6.89 -7.94
CA ILE A 232 14.10 5.95 -8.31
C ILE A 232 13.14 6.57 -9.30
N ARG A 233 12.71 7.81 -9.06
CA ARG A 233 11.78 8.50 -9.94
C ARG A 233 12.28 8.62 -11.38
N GLU A 234 13.59 8.76 -11.60
CA GLU A 234 14.21 8.80 -12.93
C GLU A 234 14.30 7.42 -13.59
N ASN A 235 14.26 6.35 -12.81
CA ASN A 235 14.51 4.99 -13.28
C ASN A 235 13.22 4.19 -13.59
N PHE A 236 12.03 4.71 -13.24
CA PHE A 236 10.73 4.05 -13.38
C PHE A 236 9.64 5.00 -13.91
N ASP A 237 8.54 4.44 -14.43
CA ASP A 237 7.34 5.21 -14.78
C ASP A 237 6.75 5.86 -13.52
N LYS A 238 6.56 7.19 -13.57
CA LYS A 238 6.05 8.01 -12.46
C LYS A 238 4.65 7.61 -12.02
N SER A 239 3.86 6.98 -12.89
CA SER A 239 2.54 6.45 -12.56
C SER A 239 2.57 5.11 -11.81
N ARG A 240 3.73 4.45 -11.76
CA ARG A 240 3.91 3.13 -11.15
C ARG A 240 4.79 3.15 -9.88
N VAL A 241 5.09 4.33 -9.33
CA VAL A 241 5.88 4.46 -8.09
C VAL A 241 5.18 5.41 -7.11
N TYR A 242 4.62 4.83 -6.04
CA TYR A 242 4.04 5.56 -4.91
C TYR A 242 5.10 5.89 -3.87
N TYR A 243 4.86 6.97 -3.14
CA TYR A 243 5.74 7.44 -2.07
C TYR A 243 4.91 7.57 -0.79
N ASP A 244 5.00 6.55 0.06
CA ASP A 244 4.38 6.39 1.39
C ASP A 244 5.44 6.76 2.44
N ILE A 245 5.87 8.01 2.42
CA ILE A 245 7.07 8.52 3.10
C ILE A 245 6.69 9.52 4.19
N SER A 246 7.36 9.43 5.34
CA SER A 246 7.16 10.35 6.46
C SER A 246 7.74 11.75 6.22
N GLU A 247 7.16 12.75 6.89
CA GLU A 247 7.72 14.11 6.96
C GLU A 247 9.01 14.13 7.82
N PRO A 248 9.96 15.06 7.55
CA PRO A 248 9.90 16.17 6.58
C PRO A 248 10.36 15.82 5.14
N GLN A 249 10.99 14.66 4.92
CA GLN A 249 11.58 14.30 3.63
C GLN A 249 10.56 14.25 2.49
N ASN A 250 9.32 13.85 2.79
CA ASN A 250 8.23 13.85 1.81
C ASN A 250 7.97 15.26 1.24
N SER A 251 7.92 16.29 2.10
CA SER A 251 7.82 17.69 1.65
C SER A 251 9.01 18.15 0.82
N GLU A 252 10.23 17.80 1.25
CA GLU A 252 11.45 18.15 0.51
C GLU A 252 11.50 17.50 -0.88
N PHE A 253 11.15 16.22 -0.96
CA PHE A 253 11.04 15.48 -2.22
C PHE A 253 9.98 16.09 -3.14
N LYS A 254 8.76 16.37 -2.63
CA LYS A 254 7.69 16.99 -3.41
C LYS A 254 8.09 18.35 -3.95
N LYS A 255 8.75 19.17 -3.13
CA LYS A 255 9.32 20.45 -3.55
C LYS A 255 10.35 20.26 -4.67
N ALA A 256 11.24 19.29 -4.56
CA ALA A 256 12.26 19.02 -5.57
C ALA A 256 11.68 18.62 -6.95
N ILE A 257 10.48 18.03 -6.97
CA ILE A 257 9.80 17.60 -8.20
C ILE A 257 8.67 18.54 -8.65
N GLY A 258 8.57 19.73 -8.03
CA GLY A 258 7.62 20.78 -8.42
C GLY A 258 6.17 20.53 -7.97
N ILE A 259 5.94 19.63 -7.01
CA ILE A 259 4.62 19.40 -6.42
C ILE A 259 4.47 20.31 -5.21
N GLY A 260 3.52 21.24 -5.27
CA GLY A 260 3.16 22.09 -4.12
C GLY A 260 2.69 21.23 -2.93
N CYS A 261 3.18 21.57 -1.73
CA CYS A 261 2.76 20.96 -0.47
C CYS A 261 1.42 21.57 -0.03
#